data_AF-A0A4U9D4X3-F1
#
_entry.id   AF-A0A4U9D4X3-F1
#
_cell.length_a   1.000
_cell.length_b   1.000
_cell.length_c   1.000
_cell.angle_alpha   90.00
_cell.angle_beta   90.00
_cell.angle_gamma   90.00
#
_symmetry.space_group_name_H-M   'P 1'
#
loop_
_entity.id
_entity.type
_entity.pdbx_description
1 polymer ?
#
loop_
_entity_poly.entity_id
_entity_poly.type
_entity_poly.pdbx_seq_one_letter_code
_entity_poly.pdbx_strand_id
1 'polypeptide(L)'
;MFDSLPYRNDAAIVFRRLIRSLPTRRAVIGVATCDKGLPATMIALAAMHNLPTILVPGGATLPPTFGEDAGKVQTIGARYANHELSLQEAAELGCRACASPGGGCQFLGTAGTSQVVAEALGMALPHSALAPSGQDVWLEISRQSARAVSELDNRGITTRDILTDKAIENAMVLHAAFGGSTNLLLHIPAIAHAAGCTIPDVDHWTRINRKVPRLVSVLPQRPGLSSDGARVPRRRRAGSHAAPARSWSAAPGRHDGHGPDGRGKPRLVAGL
;
A
#
# COMPACT_ATOMS: atom_id res chain seq x y z
N MET A 1 6.05 20.55 -8.08
CA MET A 1 6.45 19.13 -8.27
C MET A 1 7.72 18.78 -7.49
N PHE A 2 8.71 19.68 -7.40
CA PHE A 2 10.00 19.43 -6.76
C PHE A 2 9.96 19.13 -5.25
N ASP A 3 8.94 19.60 -4.53
CA ASP A 3 8.95 19.54 -3.06
C ASP A 3 8.37 18.25 -2.47
N SER A 4 7.57 17.50 -3.24
CA SER A 4 6.80 16.38 -2.70
C SER A 4 7.68 15.26 -2.15
N LEU A 5 8.72 14.85 -2.89
CA LEU A 5 9.62 13.78 -2.45
C LEU A 5 10.53 14.21 -1.28
N PRO A 6 11.19 15.39 -1.30
CA PRO A 6 11.92 15.90 -0.14
C PRO A 6 11.08 15.97 1.13
N TYR A 7 9.84 16.47 1.04
CA TYR A 7 8.95 16.60 2.20
C TYR A 7 8.53 15.26 2.82
N ARG A 8 8.69 14.14 2.10
CA ARG A 8 8.59 12.80 2.72
C ARG A 8 9.59 12.64 3.87
N ASN A 9 10.83 13.04 3.65
CA ASN A 9 11.90 12.90 4.65
C ASN A 9 11.67 13.88 5.80
N ASP A 10 11.29 15.12 5.50
CA ASP A 10 10.98 16.13 6.51
C ASP A 10 9.82 15.68 7.41
N ALA A 11 8.73 15.22 6.81
CA ALA A 11 7.60 14.66 7.54
C ALA A 11 8.02 13.47 8.42
N ALA A 12 8.82 12.54 7.89
CA ALA A 12 9.31 11.41 8.66
C ALA A 12 10.18 11.84 9.86
N ILE A 13 11.04 12.85 9.68
CA ILE A 13 11.86 13.42 10.77
C ILE A 13 10.96 14.04 11.85
N VAL A 14 9.97 14.83 11.43
CA VAL A 14 9.01 15.47 12.36
C VAL A 14 8.23 14.40 13.13
N PHE A 15 7.66 13.40 12.45
CA PHE A 15 6.92 12.32 13.10
C PHE A 15 7.79 11.54 14.10
N ARG A 16 9.04 11.23 13.74
CA ARG A 16 9.99 10.56 14.66
C ARG A 16 10.25 11.39 15.90
N ARG A 17 10.40 12.71 15.77
CA ARG A 17 10.59 13.62 16.91
C ARG A 17 9.35 13.64 17.81
N LEU A 18 8.16 13.78 17.22
CA LEU A 18 6.89 13.80 17.95
C LEU A 18 6.62 12.49 18.71
N ILE A 19 6.90 11.35 18.07
CA ILE A 19 6.83 10.06 18.74
C ILE A 19 7.78 10.08 19.93
N ARG A 20 9.06 10.42 19.72
CA ARG A 20 10.10 10.39 20.77
C ARG A 20 9.83 11.32 21.96
N SER A 21 9.16 12.45 21.75
CA SER A 21 8.85 13.42 22.80
C SER A 21 7.75 13.00 23.77
N LEU A 22 7.05 11.89 23.53
CA LEU A 22 5.99 11.40 24.43
C LEU A 22 6.53 10.29 25.35
N PRO A 23 6.99 10.58 26.59
CA PRO A 23 7.76 9.64 27.40
C PRO A 23 6.97 8.42 27.89
N THR A 24 5.65 8.52 27.96
CA THR A 24 4.75 7.46 28.47
C THR A 24 4.12 6.62 27.37
N ARG A 25 4.46 6.86 26.10
CA ARG A 25 3.91 6.08 24.98
C ARG A 25 4.34 4.62 25.09
N ARG A 26 3.39 3.71 24.91
CA ARG A 26 3.65 2.27 24.86
C ARG A 26 3.59 1.69 23.44
N ALA A 27 2.84 2.34 22.56
CA ALA A 27 2.65 1.95 21.17
C ALA A 27 2.40 3.18 20.29
N VAL A 28 2.50 3.02 18.97
CA VAL A 28 2.22 4.10 18.00
C VAL A 28 1.30 3.59 16.89
N ILE A 29 0.22 4.32 16.64
CA ILE A 29 -0.65 4.13 15.47
C ILE A 29 -0.37 5.27 14.49
N GLY A 30 0.07 4.94 13.29
CA GLY A 30 0.17 5.89 12.18
C GLY A 30 -1.07 5.82 11.31
N VAL A 31 -1.73 6.95 11.05
CA VAL A 31 -2.82 7.04 10.08
C VAL A 31 -2.35 7.92 8.93
N ALA A 32 -2.30 7.38 7.73
CA ALA A 32 -1.78 8.13 6.59
C ALA A 32 -2.34 7.64 5.27
N THR A 33 -2.21 8.48 4.25
CA THR A 33 -2.58 8.18 2.87
C THR A 33 -1.69 9.01 1.92
N CYS A 34 -2.08 9.08 0.65
CA CYS A 34 -1.43 9.86 -0.39
C CYS A 34 -0.02 9.34 -0.75
N ASP A 35 0.55 9.97 -1.78
CA ASP A 35 1.73 9.49 -2.50
C ASP A 35 3.00 9.48 -1.66
N LYS A 36 3.18 10.48 -0.78
CA LYS A 36 4.38 10.63 0.07
C LYS A 36 4.07 10.60 1.56
N GLY A 37 2.82 10.90 1.95
CA GLY A 37 2.36 10.86 3.34
C GLY A 37 2.47 9.46 3.93
N LEU A 38 1.91 8.45 3.26
CA LEU A 38 1.99 7.06 3.72
C LEU A 38 3.44 6.54 3.81
N PRO A 39 4.33 6.73 2.80
CA PRO A 39 5.74 6.41 2.96
C PRO A 39 6.47 7.16 4.08
N ALA A 40 6.17 8.44 4.32
CA ALA A 40 6.77 9.20 5.41
C ALA A 40 6.41 8.59 6.78
N THR A 41 5.14 8.22 6.95
CA THR A 41 4.67 7.53 8.15
C THR A 41 5.31 6.15 8.29
N MET A 42 5.42 5.37 7.21
CA MET A 42 6.13 4.08 7.24
C MET A 42 7.58 4.24 7.68
N ILE A 43 8.33 5.21 7.14
CA ILE A 43 9.72 5.49 7.55
C ILE A 43 9.78 5.89 9.03
N ALA A 44 8.82 6.68 9.51
CA ALA A 44 8.78 7.11 10.91
C ALA A 44 8.51 5.96 11.87
N LEU A 45 7.53 5.11 11.56
CA LEU A 45 7.18 3.93 12.36
C LEU A 45 8.31 2.88 12.31
N ALA A 46 8.88 2.62 11.13
CA ALA A 46 9.99 1.70 10.95
C ALA A 46 11.21 2.05 11.81
N ALA A 47 11.44 3.34 12.07
CA ALA A 47 12.53 3.79 12.96
C ALA A 47 12.27 3.55 14.46
N MET A 48 11.04 3.19 14.86
CA MET A 48 10.68 2.93 16.26
C MET A 48 10.89 1.46 16.62
N HIS A 49 12.13 0.99 16.48
CA HIS A 49 12.47 -0.44 16.53
C HIS A 49 11.93 -1.17 17.77
N ASN A 50 11.99 -0.51 18.93
CA ASN A 50 11.66 -1.11 20.24
C ASN A 50 10.23 -0.78 20.71
N LEU A 51 9.38 -0.25 19.83
CA LEU A 51 7.99 0.03 20.14
C LEU A 51 7.09 -0.83 19.23
N PRO A 52 5.96 -1.33 19.74
CA PRO A 52 4.85 -1.77 18.92
C PRO A 52 4.36 -0.61 18.02
N THR A 53 4.29 -0.84 16.72
CA THR A 53 3.71 0.12 15.79
C THR A 53 2.73 -0.55 14.83
N ILE A 54 1.75 0.22 14.36
CA ILE A 54 0.83 -0.21 13.32
C ILE A 54 0.45 0.97 12.43
N LEU A 55 0.20 0.68 11.16
CA LEU A 55 -0.25 1.63 10.16
C LEU A 55 -1.71 1.36 9.81
N VAL A 56 -2.52 2.41 9.80
CA VAL A 56 -3.89 2.43 9.27
C VAL A 56 -3.85 3.14 7.92
N PRO A 57 -3.97 2.40 6.80
CA PRO A 57 -4.06 2.99 5.47
C PRO A 57 -5.35 3.82 5.34
N GLY A 58 -5.22 5.04 4.83
CA GLY A 58 -6.37 5.90 4.55
C GLY A 58 -7.02 5.61 3.21
N GLY A 59 -7.03 4.36 2.74
CA GLY A 59 -7.88 3.86 1.64
C GLY A 59 -7.70 4.46 0.24
N ALA A 60 -8.63 4.14 -0.65
CA ALA A 60 -8.69 4.62 -2.02
C ALA A 60 -9.98 5.41 -2.27
N THR A 61 -9.85 6.56 -2.93
CA THR A 61 -11.00 7.37 -3.38
C THR A 61 -11.88 6.56 -4.31
N LEU A 62 -13.20 6.72 -4.19
CA LEU A 62 -14.18 6.08 -5.05
C LEU A 62 -14.30 6.84 -6.38
N PRO A 63 -14.51 6.12 -7.50
CA PRO A 63 -14.78 6.76 -8.77
C PRO A 63 -16.15 7.44 -8.77
N PRO A 64 -16.34 8.50 -9.56
CA PRO A 64 -17.65 9.12 -9.71
C PRO A 64 -18.62 8.18 -10.42
N THR A 65 -19.90 8.23 -10.02
CA THR A 65 -21.00 7.56 -10.73
C THR A 65 -21.19 8.14 -12.13
N PHE A 66 -20.97 9.45 -12.28
CA PHE A 66 -21.09 10.18 -13.54
C PHE A 66 -19.85 11.08 -13.76
N GLY A 67 -19.21 10.94 -14.91
CA GLY A 67 -18.04 11.72 -15.29
C GLY A 67 -16.83 10.85 -15.54
N GLU A 68 -15.66 11.45 -15.36
CA GLU A 68 -14.38 10.78 -15.59
C GLU A 68 -13.64 10.56 -14.28
N ASP A 69 -12.97 9.43 -14.24
CA ASP A 69 -12.30 8.92 -13.08
C ASP A 69 -10.91 9.61 -12.92
N ALA A 70 -10.34 9.67 -11.71
CA ALA A 70 -9.04 10.28 -11.42
C ALA A 70 -7.84 9.77 -12.26
N GLY A 71 -7.96 8.61 -12.89
CA GLY A 71 -6.98 8.12 -13.86
C GLY A 71 -7.15 8.81 -15.21
N LYS A 72 -8.39 8.86 -15.74
CA LYS A 72 -8.69 9.46 -17.04
C LYS A 72 -8.56 10.99 -17.02
N VAL A 73 -8.98 11.63 -15.93
CA VAL A 73 -8.99 13.09 -15.78
C VAL A 73 -7.60 13.72 -15.89
N GLN A 74 -6.52 12.95 -15.72
CA GLN A 74 -5.15 13.44 -15.85
C GLN A 74 -4.83 13.97 -17.26
N THR A 75 -5.58 13.53 -18.27
CA THR A 75 -5.43 13.97 -19.67
C THR A 75 -6.20 15.24 -20.00
N ILE A 76 -6.92 15.82 -19.04
CA ILE A 76 -7.86 16.92 -19.29
C ILE A 76 -7.21 18.16 -19.92
N GLY A 77 -6.00 18.52 -19.48
CA GLY A 77 -5.26 19.66 -20.01
C GLY A 77 -4.87 19.46 -21.48
N ALA A 78 -4.43 18.26 -21.84
CA ALA A 78 -4.10 17.92 -23.23
C ALA A 78 -5.35 17.91 -24.13
N ARG A 79 -6.45 17.33 -23.63
CA ARG A 79 -7.72 17.27 -24.37
C ARG A 79 -8.34 18.65 -24.58
N TYR A 80 -8.28 19.52 -23.57
CA TYR A 80 -8.69 20.90 -23.71
C TYR A 80 -7.82 21.65 -24.74
N ALA A 81 -6.50 21.51 -24.68
CA ALA A 81 -5.58 22.13 -25.64
C ALA A 81 -5.80 21.66 -27.09
N ASN A 82 -6.29 20.43 -27.28
CA ASN A 82 -6.64 19.86 -28.58
C ASN A 82 -8.08 20.17 -29.03
N HIS A 83 -8.82 21.02 -28.31
CA HIS A 83 -10.23 21.32 -28.58
C HIS A 83 -11.17 20.09 -28.53
N GLU A 84 -10.77 19.03 -27.82
CA GLU A 84 -11.61 17.85 -27.57
C GLU A 84 -12.62 18.06 -26.43
N LEU A 85 -12.41 19.13 -25.63
CA LEU A 85 -13.27 19.53 -24.53
C LEU A 85 -13.40 21.06 -24.51
N SER A 86 -14.58 21.56 -24.16
CA SER A 86 -14.75 22.96 -23.74
C SER A 86 -14.18 23.19 -22.33
N LEU A 87 -13.94 24.45 -21.97
CA LEU A 87 -13.48 24.81 -20.62
C LEU A 87 -14.49 24.40 -19.54
N GLN A 88 -15.79 24.53 -19.84
CA GLN A 88 -16.86 24.15 -18.92
C GLN A 88 -16.86 22.63 -18.67
N GLU A 89 -16.77 21.82 -19.73
CA GLU A 89 -16.67 20.37 -19.60
C GLU A 89 -15.41 19.96 -18.84
N ALA A 90 -14.27 20.62 -19.10
CA ALA A 90 -13.04 20.37 -18.37
C ALA A 90 -13.19 20.69 -16.87
N ALA A 91 -13.77 21.82 -16.51
CA ALA A 91 -14.01 22.19 -15.13
C ALA A 91 -14.93 21.19 -14.41
N GLU A 92 -16.03 20.78 -15.05
CA GLU A 92 -16.99 19.83 -14.49
C GLU A 92 -16.39 18.43 -14.29
N LEU A 93 -15.67 17.92 -15.28
CA LEU A 93 -15.00 16.62 -15.20
C LEU A 93 -13.91 16.64 -14.11
N GLY A 94 -13.12 17.71 -14.04
CA GLY A 94 -12.10 17.92 -13.00
C GLY A 94 -12.69 17.91 -11.59
N CYS A 95 -13.79 18.63 -11.39
CA CYS A 95 -14.45 18.74 -10.10
C CYS A 95 -15.03 17.40 -9.59
N ARG A 96 -15.56 16.56 -10.50
CA ARG A 96 -16.21 15.29 -10.15
C ARG A 96 -15.26 14.12 -9.94
N ALA A 97 -14.00 14.22 -10.36
CA ALA A 97 -13.10 13.07 -10.44
C ALA A 97 -12.77 12.41 -9.09
N CYS A 98 -12.84 13.15 -7.99
CA CYS A 98 -12.64 12.67 -6.62
C CYS A 98 -13.98 12.55 -5.90
N ALA A 99 -14.65 11.40 -5.99
CA ALA A 99 -16.07 11.28 -5.64
C ALA A 99 -16.36 10.86 -4.19
N SER A 100 -15.34 10.75 -3.34
CA SER A 100 -15.50 10.44 -1.91
C SER A 100 -14.46 11.18 -1.07
N PRO A 101 -14.76 11.46 0.21
CA PRO A 101 -13.83 12.16 1.09
C PRO A 101 -12.63 11.29 1.46
N GLY A 102 -11.44 11.89 1.42
CA GLY A 102 -10.18 11.20 1.70
C GLY A 102 -9.79 10.17 0.64
N GLY A 103 -8.84 9.30 0.97
CA GLY A 103 -8.33 8.31 0.03
C GLY A 103 -7.08 8.78 -0.72
N GLY A 104 -6.29 7.80 -1.14
CA GLY A 104 -5.35 7.98 -2.24
C GLY A 104 -6.06 7.86 -3.59
N CYS A 105 -5.36 8.19 -4.67
CA CYS A 105 -5.87 8.01 -6.02
C CYS A 105 -6.42 6.58 -6.23
N GLN A 106 -7.57 6.47 -6.90
CA GLN A 106 -8.27 5.21 -7.13
C GLN A 106 -7.53 4.24 -8.08
N PHE A 107 -6.72 4.79 -9.00
CA PHE A 107 -5.85 3.99 -9.84
C PHE A 107 -4.63 3.55 -9.02
N LEU A 108 -3.93 2.51 -9.47
CA LEU A 108 -2.81 1.95 -8.72
C LEU A 108 -1.53 2.79 -8.91
N GLY A 109 -1.57 4.03 -8.45
CA GLY A 109 -0.41 4.93 -8.32
C GLY A 109 0.38 4.68 -7.04
N THR A 110 1.25 5.61 -6.63
CA THR A 110 2.08 5.44 -5.44
C THR A 110 1.24 5.33 -4.17
N ALA A 111 0.18 6.14 -4.03
CA ALA A 111 -0.70 6.09 -2.88
C ALA A 111 -1.29 4.69 -2.65
N GLY A 112 -1.86 4.05 -3.69
CA GLY A 112 -2.39 2.69 -3.60
C GLY A 112 -1.29 1.63 -3.43
N THR A 113 -0.23 1.72 -4.22
CA THR A 113 0.92 0.80 -4.15
C THR A 113 1.53 0.74 -2.76
N SER A 114 1.68 1.90 -2.11
CA SER A 114 2.29 2.01 -0.78
C SER A 114 1.44 1.33 0.29
N GLN A 115 0.11 1.31 0.16
CA GLN A 115 -0.78 0.64 1.11
C GLN A 115 -0.63 -0.88 1.02
N VAL A 116 -0.61 -1.42 -0.19
CA VAL A 116 -0.40 -2.87 -0.41
C VAL A 116 0.99 -3.29 0.07
N VAL A 117 2.00 -2.44 -0.14
CA VAL A 117 3.34 -2.68 0.42
C VAL A 117 3.34 -2.61 1.95
N ALA A 118 2.59 -1.72 2.58
CA ALA A 118 2.49 -1.67 4.04
C ALA A 118 1.91 -2.97 4.63
N GLU A 119 0.90 -3.56 3.98
CA GLU A 119 0.41 -4.90 4.35
C GLU A 119 1.47 -5.98 4.14
N ALA A 120 2.17 -5.95 3.01
CA ALA A 120 3.21 -6.93 2.69
C ALA A 120 4.40 -6.90 3.67
N LEU A 121 4.70 -5.71 4.20
CA LEU A 121 5.68 -5.49 5.25
C LEU A 121 5.19 -5.96 6.63
N GLY A 122 3.90 -6.25 6.79
CA GLY A 122 3.26 -6.56 8.07
C GLY A 122 3.01 -5.34 8.95
N MET A 123 3.14 -4.12 8.41
CA MET A 123 2.91 -2.87 9.17
C MET A 123 1.44 -2.52 9.29
N ALA A 124 0.60 -3.02 8.38
CA ALA A 124 -0.84 -2.81 8.38
C ALA A 124 -1.56 -4.16 8.49
N LEU A 125 -2.79 -4.16 9.02
CA LEU A 125 -3.61 -5.36 9.04
C LEU A 125 -3.95 -5.82 7.62
N PRO A 126 -4.03 -7.13 7.35
CA PRO A 126 -4.51 -7.61 6.06
C PRO A 126 -5.90 -7.05 5.74
N HIS A 127 -6.16 -6.82 4.45
CA HIS A 127 -7.43 -6.28 3.94
C HIS A 127 -7.75 -4.84 4.37
N SER A 128 -6.76 -4.10 4.88
CA SER A 128 -6.88 -2.67 5.18
C SER A 128 -6.48 -1.77 4.01
N ALA A 129 -5.58 -2.22 3.13
CA ALA A 129 -5.14 -1.51 1.96
C ALA A 129 -6.29 -1.34 0.96
N LEU A 130 -6.33 -0.16 0.33
CA LEU A 130 -7.30 0.17 -0.71
C LEU A 130 -8.77 0.10 -0.25
N ALA A 131 -9.02 0.11 1.05
CA ALA A 131 -10.37 0.20 1.59
C ALA A 131 -11.07 1.45 1.02
N PRO A 132 -12.35 1.35 0.59
CA PRO A 132 -13.05 2.45 -0.05
C PRO A 132 -13.15 3.64 0.92
N SER A 133 -12.70 4.81 0.47
CA SER A 133 -12.62 5.97 1.35
C SER A 133 -13.98 6.52 1.74
N GLY A 134 -14.07 7.08 2.94
CA GLY A 134 -15.31 7.65 3.46
C GLY A 134 -16.39 6.62 3.79
N GLN A 135 -16.02 5.34 3.93
CA GLN A 135 -16.93 4.25 4.32
C GLN A 135 -16.62 3.77 5.74
N ASP A 136 -17.62 3.18 6.42
CA ASP A 136 -17.52 2.71 7.81
C ASP A 136 -16.40 1.70 8.05
N VAL A 137 -15.95 1.01 7.00
CA VAL A 137 -14.82 0.07 7.05
C VAL A 137 -13.54 0.72 7.60
N TRP A 138 -13.32 2.02 7.42
CA TRP A 138 -12.18 2.72 8.00
C TRP A 138 -12.22 2.77 9.53
N LEU A 139 -13.41 2.96 10.09
CA LEU A 139 -13.60 2.94 11.54
C LEU A 139 -13.35 1.53 12.07
N GLU A 140 -13.80 0.51 11.35
CA GLU A 140 -13.56 -0.88 11.73
C GLU A 140 -12.06 -1.24 11.68
N ILE A 141 -11.38 -0.94 10.57
CA ILE A 141 -9.93 -1.12 10.42
C ILE A 141 -9.18 -0.38 11.55
N SER A 142 -9.59 0.83 11.89
CA SER A 142 -8.97 1.62 12.97
C SER A 142 -9.13 0.96 14.34
N ARG A 143 -10.34 0.47 14.67
CA ARG A 143 -10.60 -0.25 15.93
C ARG A 143 -9.83 -1.56 15.99
N GLN A 144 -9.77 -2.31 14.89
CA GLN A 144 -8.99 -3.54 14.79
C GLN A 144 -7.50 -3.26 14.94
N SER A 145 -6.99 -2.19 14.32
CA SER A 145 -5.58 -1.81 14.43
C SER A 145 -5.21 -1.39 15.85
N ALA A 146 -6.10 -0.68 16.55
CA ALA A 146 -5.91 -0.34 17.95
C ALA A 146 -5.86 -1.59 18.85
N ARG A 147 -6.76 -2.56 18.61
CA ARG A 147 -6.72 -3.86 19.32
C ARG A 147 -5.42 -4.62 19.03
N ALA A 148 -5.01 -4.68 17.77
CA ALA A 148 -3.79 -5.36 17.35
C ALA A 148 -2.54 -4.75 17.99
N VAL A 149 -2.38 -3.42 17.98
CA VAL A 149 -1.18 -2.80 18.55
C VAL A 149 -1.14 -2.91 20.09
N SER A 150 -2.30 -2.90 20.75
CA SER A 150 -2.40 -3.21 22.18
C SER A 150 -1.94 -4.64 22.48
N GLU A 151 -2.33 -5.60 21.63
CA GLU A 151 -1.90 -6.98 21.76
C GLU A 151 -0.40 -7.17 21.51
N LEU A 152 0.17 -6.43 20.54
CA LEU A 152 1.62 -6.41 20.33
C LEU A 152 2.36 -5.91 21.58
N ASP A 153 1.89 -4.83 22.22
CA ASP A 153 2.45 -4.31 23.48
C ASP A 153 2.34 -5.33 24.62
N ASN A 154 1.17 -5.96 24.81
CA ASN A 154 0.96 -6.99 25.82
C ASN A 154 1.90 -8.20 25.65
N ARG A 155 2.19 -8.57 24.41
CA ARG A 155 3.08 -9.70 24.06
C ARG A 155 4.55 -9.31 23.97
N GLY A 156 4.90 -8.03 24.14
CA GLY A 156 6.25 -7.53 23.97
C GLY A 156 6.78 -7.66 22.53
N ILE A 157 5.89 -7.71 21.53
CA ILE A 157 6.26 -7.75 20.11
C ILE A 157 6.45 -6.32 19.62
N THR A 158 7.62 -6.04 19.06
CA THR A 158 8.04 -4.71 18.63
C THR A 158 8.15 -4.62 17.11
N THR A 159 8.33 -3.40 16.61
CA THR A 159 8.44 -3.16 15.15
C THR A 159 9.58 -3.95 14.51
N ARG A 160 10.73 -4.14 15.19
CA ARG A 160 11.85 -4.93 14.66
C ARG A 160 11.56 -6.42 14.52
N ASP A 161 10.58 -6.94 15.27
CA ASP A 161 10.20 -8.35 15.20
C ASP A 161 9.35 -8.64 13.95
N ILE A 162 8.70 -7.60 13.42
CA ILE A 162 7.85 -7.66 12.22
C ILE A 162 8.63 -7.21 10.98
N LEU A 163 9.26 -6.04 11.04
CA LEU A 163 10.07 -5.49 9.95
C LEU A 163 11.45 -6.13 9.92
N THR A 164 11.54 -7.20 9.13
CA THR A 164 12.76 -7.97 8.91
C THR A 164 13.18 -7.91 7.44
N ASP A 165 14.40 -8.34 7.11
CA ASP A 165 14.84 -8.51 5.73
C ASP A 165 13.88 -9.38 4.90
N LYS A 166 13.23 -10.37 5.55
CA LYS A 166 12.23 -11.19 4.88
C LYS A 166 10.94 -10.42 4.60
N ALA A 167 10.51 -9.54 5.50
CA ALA A 167 9.37 -8.67 5.26
C ALA A 167 9.65 -7.69 4.11
N ILE A 168 10.87 -7.14 4.04
CA ILE A 168 11.31 -6.32 2.90
C ILE A 168 11.25 -7.13 1.59
N GLU A 169 11.79 -8.35 1.57
CA GLU A 169 11.72 -9.21 0.38
C GLU A 169 10.26 -9.53 -0.01
N ASN A 170 9.39 -9.83 0.95
CA ASN A 170 7.97 -10.08 0.70
C ASN A 170 7.29 -8.85 0.05
N ALA A 171 7.60 -7.64 0.54
CA ALA A 171 7.10 -6.41 -0.03
C ALA A 171 7.57 -6.18 -1.47
N MET A 172 8.83 -6.52 -1.78
CA MET A 172 9.34 -6.47 -3.15
C MET A 172 8.66 -7.50 -4.07
N VAL A 173 8.43 -8.73 -3.58
CA VAL A 173 7.73 -9.79 -4.31
C VAL A 173 6.29 -9.37 -4.61
N LEU A 174 5.56 -8.88 -3.61
CA LEU A 174 4.19 -8.42 -3.81
C LEU A 174 4.15 -7.23 -4.77
N HIS A 175 5.03 -6.24 -4.59
CA HIS A 175 5.17 -5.10 -5.51
C HIS A 175 5.32 -5.55 -6.97
N ALA A 176 6.20 -6.52 -7.25
CA ALA A 176 6.37 -7.09 -8.58
C ALA A 176 5.09 -7.80 -9.07
N ALA A 177 4.46 -8.61 -8.21
CA ALA A 177 3.28 -9.40 -8.54
C ALA A 177 2.08 -8.53 -8.95
N PHE A 178 1.85 -7.40 -8.29
CA PHE A 178 0.74 -6.51 -8.63
C PHE A 178 1.14 -5.38 -9.59
N GLY A 179 2.44 -5.28 -9.94
CA GLY A 179 2.96 -4.24 -10.81
C GLY A 179 2.88 -2.86 -10.16
N GLY A 180 3.55 -2.68 -9.05
CA GLY A 180 3.48 -1.43 -8.30
C GLY A 180 4.12 -0.22 -8.99
N SER A 181 3.78 0.97 -8.49
CA SER A 181 4.44 2.23 -8.87
C SER A 181 5.96 2.13 -8.73
N THR A 182 6.70 2.63 -9.72
CA THR A 182 8.17 2.69 -9.69
C THR A 182 8.71 3.59 -8.59
N ASN A 183 7.92 4.53 -8.05
CA ASN A 183 8.32 5.32 -6.89
C ASN A 183 8.67 4.46 -5.67
N LEU A 184 8.16 3.24 -5.58
CA LEU A 184 8.45 2.33 -4.47
C LEU A 184 9.85 1.71 -4.55
N LEU A 185 10.53 1.81 -5.69
CA LEU A 185 11.98 1.59 -5.80
C LEU A 185 12.77 2.58 -4.93
N LEU A 186 12.18 3.73 -4.56
CA LEU A 186 12.79 4.72 -3.65
C LEU A 186 12.25 4.62 -2.23
N HIS A 187 10.98 4.22 -2.06
CA HIS A 187 10.35 4.17 -0.75
C HIS A 187 10.71 2.91 0.03
N ILE A 188 10.76 1.73 -0.60
CA ILE A 188 11.12 0.48 0.08
C ILE A 188 12.55 0.54 0.64
N PRO A 189 13.58 0.98 -0.12
CA PRO A 189 14.92 1.17 0.43
C PRO A 189 14.99 2.16 1.59
N ALA A 190 14.20 3.25 1.54
CA ALA A 190 14.16 4.22 2.63
C ALA A 190 13.52 3.64 3.91
N ILE A 191 12.49 2.80 3.77
CA ILE A 191 11.88 2.08 4.89
C ILE A 191 12.85 1.04 5.46
N ALA A 192 13.51 0.26 4.60
CA ALA A 192 14.52 -0.72 5.00
C ALA A 192 15.66 -0.06 5.79
N HIS A 193 16.19 1.07 5.29
CA HIS A 193 17.19 1.87 5.98
C HIS A 193 16.71 2.32 7.37
N ALA A 194 15.48 2.83 7.48
CA ALA A 194 14.92 3.27 8.75
C ALA A 194 14.70 2.11 9.74
N ALA A 195 14.34 0.93 9.24
CA ALA A 195 14.18 -0.30 10.01
C ALA A 195 15.52 -0.93 10.44
N GLY A 196 16.66 -0.49 9.88
CA GLY A 196 17.95 -1.17 10.08
C GLY A 196 18.05 -2.50 9.33
N CYS A 197 17.22 -2.71 8.31
CA CYS A 197 17.25 -3.87 7.41
C CYS A 197 18.22 -3.63 6.25
N THR A 198 18.55 -4.70 5.54
CA THR A 198 19.30 -4.66 4.28
C THR A 198 18.58 -3.80 3.26
N ILE A 199 19.26 -2.79 2.73
CA ILE A 199 18.72 -1.86 1.75
C ILE A 199 18.74 -2.55 0.38
N PRO A 200 17.57 -2.76 -0.28
CA PRO A 200 17.55 -3.40 -1.59
C PRO A 200 18.22 -2.52 -2.66
N ASP A 201 19.09 -3.14 -3.44
CA ASP A 201 19.74 -2.54 -4.60
C ASP A 201 19.11 -3.04 -5.92
N VAL A 202 19.72 -2.65 -7.05
CA VAL A 202 19.28 -2.98 -8.40
C VAL A 202 19.32 -4.49 -8.68
N ASP A 203 20.27 -5.23 -8.11
CA ASP A 203 20.40 -6.67 -8.33
C ASP A 203 19.28 -7.43 -7.62
N HIS A 204 18.91 -6.99 -6.41
CA HIS A 204 17.75 -7.53 -5.71
C HIS A 204 16.46 -7.33 -6.53
N TRP A 205 16.25 -6.14 -7.09
CA TRP A 205 15.08 -5.86 -7.93
C TRP A 205 15.08 -6.69 -9.21
N THR A 206 16.23 -6.81 -9.88
CA THR A 206 16.38 -7.61 -11.11
C THR A 206 16.07 -9.07 -10.85
N ARG A 207 16.58 -9.62 -9.74
CA ARG A 207 16.31 -11.00 -9.31
C ARG A 207 14.82 -11.25 -9.09
N ILE A 208 14.13 -10.34 -8.39
CA ILE A 208 12.70 -10.52 -8.05
C ILE A 208 11.83 -10.36 -9.29
N ASN A 209 12.04 -9.31 -10.09
CA ASN A 209 11.23 -9.05 -11.29
C ASN A 209 11.35 -10.16 -12.34
N ARG A 210 12.47 -10.88 -12.41
CA ARG A 210 12.63 -12.06 -13.28
C ARG A 210 11.86 -13.29 -12.80
N LYS A 211 11.62 -13.40 -11.50
CA LYS A 211 10.98 -14.57 -10.87
C LYS A 211 9.48 -14.41 -10.68
N VAL A 212 9.01 -13.18 -10.50
CA VAL A 212 7.62 -12.91 -10.10
C VAL A 212 6.82 -12.41 -11.29
N PRO A 213 5.83 -13.19 -11.79
CA PRO A 213 4.95 -12.72 -12.85
C PRO A 213 3.98 -11.67 -12.33
N ARG A 214 3.55 -10.76 -13.21
CA ARG A 214 2.49 -9.80 -12.91
C ARG A 214 1.12 -10.45 -12.99
N LEU A 215 0.39 -10.44 -11.88
CA LEU A 215 -0.90 -11.10 -11.69
C LEU A 215 -2.10 -10.13 -11.74
N VAL A 216 -1.88 -8.85 -11.44
CA VAL A 216 -2.97 -7.88 -11.29
C VAL A 216 -3.16 -7.05 -12.57
N SER A 217 -4.41 -6.94 -13.01
CA SER A 217 -4.81 -6.08 -14.13
C SER A 217 -5.54 -4.85 -13.61
N VAL A 218 -4.82 -3.76 -13.42
CA VAL A 218 -5.34 -2.48 -12.91
C VAL A 218 -4.67 -1.30 -13.62
N LEU A 219 -5.38 -0.19 -13.77
CA LEU A 219 -4.78 1.05 -14.30
C LEU A 219 -3.61 1.50 -13.41
N PRO A 220 -2.50 2.01 -13.99
CA PRO A 220 -2.32 2.41 -15.38
C PRO A 220 -1.93 1.27 -16.35
N GLN A 221 -1.81 0.04 -15.86
CA GLN A 221 -1.38 -1.08 -16.67
C GLN A 221 -2.53 -1.58 -17.54
N ARG A 222 -2.20 -1.94 -18.79
CA ARG A 222 -3.18 -2.58 -19.68
C ARG A 222 -3.53 -3.98 -19.15
N PRO A 223 -4.76 -4.47 -19.43
CA PRO A 223 -5.08 -5.89 -19.33
C PRO A 223 -3.99 -6.68 -20.03
N GLY A 224 -3.40 -7.65 -19.32
CA GLY A 224 -2.26 -8.40 -19.82
C GLY A 224 -2.54 -9.02 -21.19
N LEU A 225 -1.61 -8.84 -22.13
CA LEU A 225 -1.28 -9.95 -23.01
C LEU A 225 -0.58 -11.00 -22.14
N SER A 226 -0.94 -12.26 -22.27
CA SER A 226 -0.12 -13.34 -21.71
C SER A 226 1.28 -13.30 -22.34
N SER A 227 2.24 -13.99 -21.72
CA SER A 227 3.58 -14.25 -22.28
C SER A 227 3.55 -14.81 -23.71
N ASP A 228 2.41 -15.34 -24.14
CA ASP A 228 2.20 -15.98 -25.44
C ASP A 228 1.47 -15.07 -26.45
N GLY A 229 1.36 -13.76 -26.17
CA GLY A 229 0.67 -12.81 -27.05
C GLY A 229 -0.85 -12.99 -27.13
N ALA A 230 -1.43 -13.90 -26.34
CA ALA A 230 -2.87 -14.07 -26.29
C ALA A 230 -3.49 -13.00 -25.38
N ARG A 231 -4.52 -12.32 -25.88
CA ARG A 231 -5.39 -11.47 -25.05
C ARG A 231 -5.96 -12.35 -23.94
N VAL A 232 -5.73 -11.99 -22.68
CA VAL A 232 -6.50 -12.60 -21.59
C VAL A 232 -7.99 -12.39 -21.92
N PRO A 233 -8.80 -13.46 -22.00
CA PRO A 233 -10.19 -13.34 -22.42
C PRO A 233 -10.87 -12.30 -21.54
N ARG A 234 -11.58 -11.34 -22.15
CA ARG A 234 -12.51 -10.47 -21.42
C ARG A 234 -13.54 -11.40 -20.76
N ARG A 235 -13.32 -11.78 -19.49
CA ARG A 235 -14.41 -12.31 -18.67
C ARG A 235 -15.50 -11.25 -18.74
N ARG A 236 -16.70 -11.68 -19.16
CA ARG A 236 -17.88 -10.82 -19.30
C ARG A 236 -17.92 -9.85 -18.14
N ARG A 237 -18.11 -8.56 -18.43
CA ARG A 237 -18.42 -7.54 -17.42
C ARG A 237 -19.49 -8.12 -16.51
N ALA A 238 -19.11 -8.54 -15.30
CA ALA A 238 -20.01 -8.35 -14.19
C ALA A 238 -20.32 -6.85 -14.17
N GLY A 239 -21.59 -6.49 -14.07
CA GLY A 239 -22.09 -5.12 -14.29
C GLY A 239 -21.21 -4.05 -13.65
N SER A 240 -21.25 -2.86 -14.24
CA SER A 240 -20.55 -1.62 -13.87
C SER A 240 -20.93 -1.08 -12.49
N HIS A 241 -20.83 -1.92 -11.48
CA HIS A 241 -20.82 -1.60 -10.06
C HIS A 241 -19.53 -2.18 -9.51
N ALA A 242 -18.83 -1.38 -8.71
CA ALA A 242 -17.60 -1.74 -8.03
C ALA A 242 -17.58 -3.23 -7.70
N ALA A 243 -16.73 -4.00 -8.39
CA ALA A 243 -16.50 -5.37 -7.99
C ALA A 243 -15.89 -5.29 -6.58
N PRO A 244 -16.56 -5.79 -5.54
CA PRO A 244 -16.00 -5.78 -4.20
C PRO A 244 -14.68 -6.54 -4.25
N ALA A 245 -13.67 -6.04 -3.54
CA ALA A 245 -12.40 -6.71 -3.34
C ALA A 245 -12.68 -8.15 -2.88
N ARG A 246 -12.64 -9.10 -3.82
CA ARG A 246 -12.72 -10.52 -3.48
C ARG A 246 -11.43 -10.82 -2.72
N SER A 247 -11.61 -11.26 -1.49
CA SER A 247 -10.56 -11.68 -0.57
C SER A 247 -9.61 -12.64 -1.27
N TRP A 248 -8.33 -12.25 -1.32
CA TRP A 248 -7.25 -13.17 -1.67
C TRP A 248 -7.02 -14.07 -0.46
N SER A 249 -7.67 -15.23 -0.44
CA SER A 249 -7.25 -16.34 0.42
C SER A 249 -6.09 -17.04 -0.26
N ALA A 250 -4.90 -16.95 0.33
CA ALA A 250 -3.80 -17.81 -0.05
C ALA A 250 -4.17 -19.26 0.29
N ALA A 251 -4.35 -20.11 -0.72
CA ALA A 251 -4.43 -21.55 -0.52
C ALA A 251 -3.11 -22.07 0.08
N PRO A 252 -3.13 -22.96 1.07
CA PRO A 252 -1.92 -23.47 1.69
C PRO A 252 -1.22 -24.46 0.75
N GLY A 253 -0.08 -24.05 0.19
CA GLY A 253 0.86 -24.96 -0.44
C GLY A 253 1.48 -25.88 0.62
N ARG A 254 1.27 -27.18 0.46
CA ARG A 254 2.01 -28.22 1.21
C ARG A 254 3.48 -28.15 0.83
N HIS A 255 4.35 -27.91 1.81
CA HIS A 255 5.74 -28.32 1.74
C HIS A 255 6.10 -28.96 3.08
N ASP A 256 6.39 -30.26 2.99
CA ASP A 256 6.88 -31.09 4.08
C ASP A 256 8.28 -30.62 4.52
N GLY A 257 8.49 -30.56 5.82
CA GLY A 257 9.76 -30.15 6.41
C GLY A 257 9.72 -30.20 7.94
N HIS A 258 9.46 -31.38 8.51
CA HIS A 258 9.74 -31.62 9.92
C HIS A 258 11.24 -31.85 10.10
N GLY A 259 11.93 -30.84 10.65
CA GLY A 259 13.23 -31.00 11.31
C GLY A 259 13.03 -31.07 12.84
N PRO A 260 13.84 -31.84 13.59
CA PRO A 260 13.61 -32.12 14.99
C PRO A 260 14.32 -31.10 15.89
N ASP A 261 13.78 -29.88 16.00
CA ASP A 261 14.19 -28.93 17.03
C ASP A 261 13.03 -28.02 17.43
N GLY A 262 12.43 -28.35 18.58
CA GLY A 262 11.23 -27.74 19.15
C GLY A 262 11.37 -26.28 19.61
N ARG A 263 11.60 -25.34 18.69
CA ARG A 263 11.42 -23.90 18.92
C ARG A 263 10.48 -23.31 17.88
N GLY A 264 9.18 -23.50 18.09
CA GLY A 264 8.14 -22.90 17.26
C GLY A 264 8.14 -21.37 17.36
N LYS A 265 8.40 -20.68 16.25
CA LYS A 265 8.08 -19.25 16.10
C LYS A 265 6.56 -19.09 15.89
N PRO A 266 5.91 -18.09 16.51
CA PRO A 266 4.47 -17.92 16.38
C PRO A 266 4.11 -17.46 14.96
N ARG A 267 3.25 -18.23 14.29
CA ARG A 267 2.48 -17.78 13.12
C ARG A 267 1.47 -16.75 13.60
N LEU A 268 1.71 -15.47 13.35
CA LEU A 268 0.66 -14.46 13.34
C LEU A 268 0.10 -14.33 11.93
N VAL A 269 -1.17 -13.94 11.85
CA VAL A 269 -1.95 -13.66 10.64
C VAL A 269 -2.69 -14.88 10.05
N ALA A 270 -3.63 -15.44 10.81
CA ALA A 270 -4.75 -16.22 10.26
C ALA A 270 -6.02 -16.21 11.15
N GLY A 271 -6.07 -15.40 12.21
CA GLY A 271 -7.18 -15.42 13.15
C GLY A 271 -7.21 -14.17 14.02
N LEU A 272 -7.53 -13.04 13.38
CA LEU A 272 -8.15 -11.86 13.96
C LEU A 272 -9.06 -11.25 12.90
#